data_AF-A0A959T1Z5-F1
#
_entry.id   AF-A0A959T1Z5-F1
#
_cell.length_a   1.000
_cell.length_b   1.000
_cell.length_c   1.000
_cell.angle_alpha   90.00
_cell.angle_beta   90.00
_cell.angle_gamma   90.00
#
_symmetry.space_group_name_H-M   'P 1'
#
loop_
_entity.id
_entity.type
_entity.pdbx_description
1 polymer ?
#
loop_
_entity_poly.entity_id
_entity_poly.type
_entity_poly.pdbx_seq_one_letter_code
_entity_poly.pdbx_strand_id
1 'polypeptide(L)'
;SDKLISELSIKGEIKRLPDELAKALVLCNVQLVWDKAEEAWVSEGPIGIGTVLKDPLFREVKGKVELQRKRSGDSMTIMLMLDDQTYYFFQYTRNYLYAYSSDTEFNTMLSELKEDRTVLEGKKDLPAYRFILTNKRKVEEFRDRYGL
;
A
#
# COMPACT_ATOMS: atom_id res chain seq x y z
N SER A 1 13.69 20.14 -2.35
CA SER A 1 12.44 19.97 -1.61
C SER A 1 11.87 21.29 -1.10
N ASP A 2 12.68 22.18 -0.52
CA ASP A 2 12.19 23.43 0.10
C ASP A 2 11.51 24.43 -0.85
N LYS A 3 11.91 24.45 -2.13
CA LYS A 3 11.32 25.35 -3.14
C LYS A 3 9.91 24.93 -3.60
N LEU A 4 9.57 23.65 -3.45
CA LEU A 4 8.28 23.10 -3.86
C LEU A 4 7.23 23.30 -2.77
N ILE A 5 7.66 23.26 -1.49
CA ILE A 5 6.81 23.55 -0.34
C ILE A 5 6.39 25.03 -0.33
N SER A 6 7.26 25.94 -0.78
CA SER A 6 6.89 27.36 -0.90
C SER A 6 5.85 27.64 -1.98
N GLU A 7 5.79 26.83 -3.06
CA GLU A 7 4.77 26.99 -4.11
C GLU A 7 3.40 26.40 -3.71
N LEU A 8 3.37 25.41 -2.80
CA LEU A 8 2.13 24.85 -2.23
C LEU A 8 1.28 25.90 -1.49
N SER A 9 1.92 26.91 -0.89
CA SER A 9 1.26 27.95 -0.08
C SER A 9 0.57 29.04 -0.92
N ILE A 10 0.97 29.24 -2.18
CA ILE A 10 0.67 30.49 -2.90
C ILE A 10 -0.53 30.38 -3.86
N LYS A 11 -0.94 29.18 -4.32
CA LYS A 11 -1.96 29.09 -5.39
C LYS A 11 -3.07 28.05 -5.24
N GLY A 12 -3.09 27.19 -4.21
CA GLY A 12 -4.19 26.25 -3.98
C GLY A 12 -4.46 25.21 -5.08
N GLU A 13 -3.72 25.24 -6.19
CA GLU A 13 -3.83 24.32 -7.31
C GLU A 13 -2.48 23.65 -7.59
N ILE A 14 -2.43 22.34 -7.41
CA ILE A 14 -1.27 21.52 -7.78
C ILE A 14 -1.27 21.39 -9.32
N LYS A 15 -0.57 22.31 -10.00
CA LYS A 15 -0.46 22.27 -11.47
C LYS A 15 0.31 21.05 -12.01
N ARG A 16 1.16 20.41 -11.20
CA ARG A 16 1.87 19.19 -11.56
C ARG A 16 2.37 18.48 -10.31
N LEU A 17 1.89 17.26 -10.06
CA LEU A 17 2.47 16.39 -9.05
C LEU A 17 3.95 16.13 -9.40
N PRO A 18 4.89 16.29 -8.45
CA PRO A 18 6.26 15.83 -8.64
C PRO A 18 6.28 14.38 -9.11
N ASP A 19 7.18 14.02 -10.03
CA ASP A 19 7.28 12.65 -10.56
C ASP A 19 7.53 11.60 -9.45
N GLU A 20 8.07 12.04 -8.31
CA GLU A 20 8.24 11.24 -7.09
C GLU A 20 6.93 10.83 -6.43
N LEU A 21 5.85 11.63 -6.60
CA LEU A 21 4.52 11.36 -6.06
C LEU A 21 3.59 10.68 -7.08
N ALA A 22 4.00 10.57 -8.34
CA ALA A 22 3.33 9.79 -9.38
C ALA A 22 3.64 8.28 -9.23
N LYS A 23 3.35 7.73 -8.05
CA LYS A 23 3.51 6.30 -7.73
C LYS A 23 2.15 5.62 -7.66
N ALA A 24 2.13 4.29 -7.66
CA ALA A 24 0.88 3.52 -7.58
C ALA A 24 0.04 3.94 -6.35
N LEU A 25 0.69 4.07 -5.20
CA LEU A 25 0.08 4.50 -3.95
C LEU A 25 1.13 5.23 -3.11
N VAL A 26 0.80 6.42 -2.62
CA VAL A 26 1.62 7.16 -1.66
C VAL A 26 0.83 7.28 -0.37
N LEU A 27 1.38 6.70 0.71
CA LEU A 27 0.85 6.85 2.05
C LEU A 27 1.51 8.03 2.77
N CYS A 28 0.74 8.69 3.62
CA CYS A 28 1.14 9.81 4.45
C CYS A 28 0.70 9.53 5.90
N ASN A 29 1.31 10.22 6.87
CA ASN A 29 0.96 10.08 8.29
C ASN A 29 1.00 8.62 8.81
N VAL A 30 1.90 7.79 8.31
CA VAL A 30 2.08 6.42 8.81
C VAL A 30 3.01 6.44 10.02
N GLN A 31 2.43 6.40 11.21
CA GLN A 31 3.20 6.35 12.47
C GLN A 31 3.48 4.90 12.83
N LEU A 32 4.74 4.47 12.76
CA LEU A 32 5.14 3.09 13.05
C LEU A 32 5.71 2.97 14.47
N VAL A 33 5.22 1.98 15.21
CA VAL A 33 5.74 1.60 16.53
C VAL A 33 6.23 0.15 16.49
N TRP A 34 7.21 -0.18 17.33
CA TRP A 34 7.69 -1.54 17.44
C TRP A 34 6.74 -2.38 18.31
N ASP A 35 6.13 -3.40 17.70
CA ASP A 35 5.34 -4.41 18.39
C ASP A 35 6.23 -5.62 18.72
N LYS A 36 6.36 -5.92 20.02
CA LYS A 36 7.17 -7.04 20.50
C LYS A 36 6.52 -8.41 20.28
N ALA A 37 5.19 -8.49 20.28
CA ALA A 37 4.48 -9.76 20.09
C ALA A 37 4.55 -10.20 18.62
N GLU A 38 4.42 -9.23 17.70
CA GLU A 38 4.51 -9.47 16.26
C GLU A 38 5.95 -9.45 15.72
N GLU A 39 6.91 -9.00 16.54
CA GLU A 39 8.30 -8.73 16.14
C GLU A 39 8.37 -7.88 14.85
N ALA A 40 7.54 -6.85 14.79
CA ALA A 40 7.30 -6.05 13.61
C ALA A 40 7.12 -4.56 13.95
N TRP A 41 7.38 -3.70 12.96
CA TRP A 41 6.93 -2.30 13.03
C TRP A 41 5.49 -2.22 12.53
N VAL A 42 4.59 -1.74 13.37
CA VAL A 42 3.15 -1.75 13.14
C VAL A 42 2.65 -0.32 13.20
N SER A 43 1.75 0.07 12.29
CA SER A 43 1.22 1.43 12.29
C SER A 43 0.19 1.65 13.39
N GLU A 44 0.20 2.83 13.99
CA GLU A 44 -0.81 3.29 14.94
C GLU A 44 -1.63 4.44 14.34
N GLY A 45 -2.92 4.45 14.67
CA GLY A 45 -3.87 5.45 14.16
C GLY A 45 -4.28 5.24 12.70
N PRO A 46 -5.03 6.22 12.14
CA PRO A 46 -5.42 6.25 10.73
C PRO A 46 -4.21 6.36 9.80
N ILE A 47 -4.38 5.90 8.56
CA ILE A 47 -3.37 6.02 7.51
C ILE A 47 -3.83 7.09 6.53
N GLY A 48 -2.98 8.07 6.26
CA GLY A 48 -3.21 9.04 5.20
C GLY A 48 -2.93 8.42 3.82
N ILE A 49 -3.83 8.62 2.88
CA ILE A 49 -3.64 8.36 1.46
C ILE A 49 -3.36 9.71 0.79
N GLY A 50 -2.11 9.92 0.38
CA GLY A 50 -1.68 11.13 -0.30
C GLY A 50 -2.14 11.11 -1.76
N THR A 51 -1.59 10.19 -2.55
CA THR A 51 -1.91 10.03 -3.97
C THR A 51 -2.13 8.57 -4.34
N VAL A 52 -2.99 8.37 -5.34
CA VAL A 52 -3.12 7.10 -6.07
C VAL A 52 -2.84 7.42 -7.52
N LEU A 53 -1.81 6.80 -8.10
CA LEU A 53 -1.31 7.13 -9.44
C LEU A 53 -1.01 8.63 -9.59
N LYS A 54 -1.84 9.36 -10.33
CA LYS A 54 -1.70 10.81 -10.57
C LYS A 54 -2.75 11.63 -9.84
N ASP A 55 -3.64 10.98 -9.10
CA ASP A 55 -4.77 11.62 -8.47
C ASP A 55 -4.44 11.90 -6.99
N PRO A 56 -4.44 13.18 -6.57
CA PRO A 56 -4.34 13.53 -5.17
C PRO A 56 -5.64 13.22 -4.44
N LEU A 57 -5.58 12.42 -3.38
CA LEU A 57 -6.75 12.04 -2.57
C LEU A 57 -6.78 12.79 -1.23
N PHE A 58 -5.64 12.86 -0.53
CA PHE A 58 -5.49 13.47 0.80
C PHE A 58 -6.60 13.08 1.80
N ARG A 59 -6.86 11.78 1.95
CA ARG A 59 -7.84 11.22 2.90
C ARG A 59 -7.19 10.34 3.94
N GLU A 60 -7.68 10.36 5.16
CA GLU A 60 -7.31 9.39 6.18
C GLU A 60 -8.31 8.25 6.22
N VAL A 61 -7.79 7.02 6.32
CA VAL A 61 -8.59 5.80 6.35
C VAL A 61 -8.18 4.93 7.54
N LYS A 62 -9.11 4.14 8.07
CA LYS A 62 -8.77 3.08 9.02
C LYS A 62 -7.90 2.05 8.29
N GLY A 63 -6.92 1.46 8.97
CA GLY A 63 -6.06 0.48 8.32
C GLY A 63 -4.86 0.10 9.16
N LYS A 64 -3.98 -0.70 8.58
CA LYS A 64 -2.73 -1.09 9.20
C LYS A 64 -1.61 -1.27 8.19
N VAL A 65 -0.43 -0.75 8.52
CA VAL A 65 0.85 -1.07 7.88
C VAL A 65 1.69 -1.88 8.85
N GLU A 66 2.21 -3.02 8.40
CA GLU A 66 3.09 -3.90 9.17
C GLU A 66 4.36 -4.14 8.36
N LEU A 67 5.52 -3.85 8.95
CA LEU A 67 6.84 -4.19 8.42
C LEU A 67 7.49 -5.23 9.33
N GLN A 68 7.58 -6.45 8.83
CA GLN A 68 8.12 -7.58 9.58
C GLN A 68 9.44 -8.04 8.97
N ARG A 69 10.46 -8.22 9.80
CA ARG A 69 11.74 -8.80 9.38
C ARG A 69 11.77 -10.27 9.77
N LYS A 70 11.81 -11.17 8.79
CA LYS A 70 11.96 -12.61 9.04
C LYS A 70 13.31 -13.09 8.53
N ARG A 71 13.80 -14.18 9.13
CA ARG A 71 14.99 -14.91 8.62
C ARG A 71 14.88 -15.25 7.13
N SER A 72 13.65 -15.43 6.65
CA SER A 72 13.35 -15.82 5.28
C SER A 72 13.08 -14.66 4.32
N GLY A 73 13.33 -13.42 4.75
CA GLY A 73 13.08 -12.19 4.00
C GLY A 73 12.09 -11.28 4.73
N ASP A 74 12.23 -9.99 4.47
CA ASP A 74 11.36 -8.98 5.02
C ASP A 74 9.99 -9.01 4.30
N SER A 75 8.94 -8.57 5.00
CA SER A 75 7.60 -8.44 4.46
C SER A 75 6.97 -7.13 4.88
N MET A 76 6.28 -6.49 3.94
CA MET A 76 5.43 -5.32 4.19
C MET A 76 3.99 -5.71 3.90
N THR A 77 3.10 -5.53 4.87
CA THR A 77 1.66 -5.73 4.72
C THR A 77 0.96 -4.40 4.90
N ILE A 78 0.01 -4.07 4.01
CA ILE A 78 -0.79 -2.86 4.04
C ILE A 78 -2.26 -3.29 3.90
N MET A 79 -3.09 -2.84 4.82
CA MET A 79 -4.54 -2.97 4.72
C MET A 79 -5.17 -1.58 4.89
N LEU A 80 -5.99 -1.18 3.92
CA LEU A 80 -6.71 0.09 3.91
C LEU A 80 -8.21 -0.20 3.91
N MET A 81 -8.93 0.34 4.90
CA MET A 81 -10.39 0.24 5.06
C MET A 81 -11.00 1.57 4.62
N LEU A 82 -11.62 1.62 3.45
CA LEU A 82 -12.33 2.82 2.98
C LEU A 82 -13.64 3.02 3.77
N ASP A 83 -14.28 1.91 4.14
CA ASP A 83 -15.37 1.78 5.09
C ASP A 83 -15.32 0.36 5.71
N ASP A 84 -16.31 -0.03 6.51
CA ASP A 84 -16.34 -1.32 7.20
C ASP A 84 -16.43 -2.55 6.26
N GLN A 85 -16.89 -2.34 5.02
CA GLN A 85 -17.09 -3.38 4.01
C GLN A 85 -16.11 -3.26 2.83
N THR A 86 -15.61 -2.06 2.57
CA THR A 86 -14.75 -1.75 1.43
C THR A 86 -13.28 -1.66 1.85
N TYR A 87 -12.45 -2.59 1.37
CA TYR A 87 -11.05 -2.64 1.75
C TYR A 87 -10.11 -3.07 0.63
N TYR A 88 -8.86 -2.66 0.73
CA TYR A 88 -7.77 -3.09 -0.14
C TYR A 88 -6.62 -3.63 0.71
N PHE A 89 -6.12 -4.80 0.34
CA PHE A 89 -5.03 -5.50 1.01
C PHE A 89 -3.87 -5.69 0.03
N PHE A 90 -2.66 -5.39 0.50
CA PHE A 90 -1.42 -5.60 -0.21
C PHE A 90 -0.38 -6.22 0.72
N GLN A 91 0.32 -7.24 0.27
CA GLN A 91 1.51 -7.74 0.96
C GLN A 91 2.65 -7.91 -0.03
N TYR A 92 3.75 -7.23 0.24
CA TYR A 92 4.99 -7.41 -0.49
C TYR A 92 5.96 -8.29 0.31
N THR A 93 6.38 -9.41 -0.24
CA THR A 93 7.44 -10.23 0.32
C THR A 93 8.10 -11.07 -0.78
N ARG A 94 9.42 -11.26 -0.70
CA ARG A 94 10.20 -12.09 -1.63
C ARG A 94 9.90 -11.82 -3.12
N ASN A 95 9.82 -10.55 -3.51
CA ASN A 95 9.49 -10.11 -4.87
C ASN A 95 8.08 -10.51 -5.37
N TYR A 96 7.17 -10.87 -4.47
CA TYR A 96 5.75 -11.02 -4.76
C TYR A 96 4.96 -9.91 -4.07
N LEU A 97 4.13 -9.22 -4.85
CA LEU A 97 3.08 -8.34 -4.37
C LEU A 97 1.75 -9.10 -4.41
N TYR A 98 1.34 -9.63 -3.27
CA TYR A 98 0.02 -10.20 -3.07
C TYR A 98 -0.99 -9.08 -2.94
N ALA A 99 -2.08 -9.11 -3.71
CA ALA A 99 -3.17 -8.15 -3.57
C ALA A 99 -4.51 -8.86 -3.46
N TYR A 100 -5.46 -8.23 -2.77
CA TYR A 100 -6.85 -8.66 -2.69
C TYR A 100 -7.71 -7.48 -2.21
N SER A 101 -8.96 -7.40 -2.62
CA SER A 101 -9.90 -6.38 -2.16
C SER A 101 -11.28 -7.00 -1.86
N SER A 102 -12.13 -6.28 -1.13
CA SER A 102 -13.57 -6.54 -1.14
C SER A 102 -14.19 -6.34 -2.52
N ASP A 103 -13.58 -5.53 -3.38
CA ASP A 103 -13.99 -5.28 -4.75
C ASP A 103 -13.74 -6.53 -5.62
N THR A 104 -14.83 -7.15 -6.07
CA THR A 104 -14.77 -8.35 -6.91
C THR A 104 -14.23 -8.05 -8.30
N GLU A 105 -14.46 -6.86 -8.86
CA GLU A 105 -13.96 -6.48 -10.19
C GLU A 105 -12.43 -6.37 -10.15
N PHE A 106 -11.90 -5.73 -9.11
CA PHE A 106 -10.45 -5.68 -8.86
C PHE A 106 -9.83 -7.08 -8.80
N ASN A 107 -10.45 -7.99 -8.04
CA ASN A 107 -9.94 -9.35 -7.88
C ASN A 107 -10.01 -10.15 -9.18
N THR A 108 -11.12 -10.06 -9.91
CA THR A 108 -11.29 -10.74 -11.20
C THR A 108 -10.25 -10.25 -12.21
N MET A 109 -10.08 -8.93 -12.34
CA MET A 109 -9.05 -8.36 -13.21
C MET A 109 -7.66 -8.90 -12.87
N LEU A 110 -7.30 -8.99 -11.60
CA LEU A 110 -6.01 -9.52 -11.18
C LEU A 110 -5.85 -11.02 -11.50
N SER A 111 -6.92 -11.79 -11.39
CA SER A 111 -6.92 -13.24 -11.64
C SER A 111 -6.84 -13.60 -13.12
N GLU A 112 -7.38 -12.76 -13.99
CA GLU A 112 -7.45 -12.99 -15.44
C GLU A 112 -6.23 -12.47 -16.20
N LEU A 113 -5.36 -11.71 -15.52
CA LEU A 113 -4.11 -11.26 -16.11
C LEU A 113 -3.21 -12.44 -16.47
N LYS A 114 -2.73 -12.44 -17.72
CA LYS A 114 -1.73 -13.40 -18.17
C LYS A 114 -0.43 -13.25 -17.40
N GLU A 115 0.27 -14.37 -17.24
CA GLU A 115 1.49 -14.46 -16.46
C GLU A 115 2.56 -13.43 -16.81
N ASP A 116 2.74 -13.11 -18.10
CA ASP A 116 3.68 -12.12 -18.60
C ASP A 116 3.33 -10.68 -18.17
N ARG A 117 2.04 -10.38 -17.98
CA ARG A 117 1.56 -9.06 -17.55
C ARG A 117 1.60 -8.85 -16.04
N THR A 118 1.84 -9.92 -15.28
CA THR A 118 1.96 -9.85 -13.82
C THR A 118 3.38 -9.52 -13.34
N VAL A 119 4.35 -9.45 -14.27
CA VAL A 119 5.75 -9.15 -13.96
C VAL A 119 6.01 -7.67 -14.21
N LEU A 120 6.49 -6.99 -13.17
CA LEU A 120 7.07 -5.66 -13.28
C LEU A 120 8.58 -5.79 -13.29
N GLU A 121 9.17 -5.44 -14.44
CA GLU A 121 10.61 -5.44 -14.63
C GLU A 121 11.30 -4.50 -13.64
N GLY A 122 12.47 -4.93 -13.18
CA GLY A 122 13.31 -4.14 -12.31
C GLY A 122 13.73 -2.83 -12.99
N LYS A 123 13.84 -1.77 -12.21
CA LYS A 123 14.53 -0.54 -12.62
C LYS A 123 15.88 -0.50 -11.91
N LYS A 124 16.78 0.41 -12.32
CA LYS A 124 18.18 0.48 -11.86
C LYS A 124 18.40 0.09 -10.39
N ASP A 125 17.59 0.64 -9.48
CA ASP A 125 17.71 0.42 -8.02
C ASP A 125 16.47 -0.28 -7.40
N LEU A 126 15.58 -0.84 -8.22
CA LEU A 126 14.35 -1.50 -7.78
C LEU A 126 14.28 -2.94 -8.31
N PRO A 127 14.09 -3.94 -7.44
CA PRO A 127 13.99 -5.33 -7.89
C PRO A 127 12.77 -5.52 -8.78
N ALA A 128 12.89 -6.44 -9.74
CA ALA A 128 11.73 -6.97 -10.43
C ALA A 128 10.80 -7.66 -9.43
N TYR A 129 9.50 -7.56 -9.64
CA TYR A 129 8.52 -8.25 -8.81
C TYR A 129 7.32 -8.72 -9.60
N ARG A 130 6.64 -9.74 -9.08
CA ARG A 130 5.40 -10.24 -9.63
C ARG A 130 4.23 -9.85 -8.74
N PHE A 131 3.11 -9.40 -9.29
CA PHE A 131 1.90 -9.18 -8.51
C PHE A 131 0.86 -10.27 -8.79
N ILE A 132 0.23 -10.79 -7.75
CA ILE A 132 -0.72 -11.90 -7.85
C ILE A 132 -1.89 -11.74 -6.88
N LEU A 133 -3.03 -12.33 -7.22
CA LEU A 133 -4.17 -12.39 -6.34
C LEU A 133 -3.87 -13.32 -5.15
N THR A 134 -4.18 -12.88 -3.93
CA THR A 134 -4.14 -13.74 -2.74
C THR A 134 -5.54 -14.28 -2.38
N ASN A 135 -5.65 -15.04 -1.29
CA ASN A 135 -6.93 -15.59 -0.86
C ASN A 135 -7.56 -14.75 0.26
N LYS A 136 -8.89 -14.80 0.34
CA LYS A 136 -9.69 -14.06 1.33
C LYS A 136 -9.28 -14.38 2.77
N ARG A 137 -9.02 -15.66 3.07
CA ARG A 137 -8.65 -16.12 4.42
C ARG A 137 -7.44 -15.36 4.98
N LYS A 138 -6.39 -15.19 4.17
CA LYS A 138 -5.19 -14.44 4.57
C LYS A 138 -5.49 -12.98 4.93
N VAL A 139 -6.44 -12.36 4.21
CA VAL A 139 -6.87 -10.98 4.47
C VAL A 139 -7.70 -10.92 5.75
N GLU A 140 -8.63 -11.85 5.96
CA GLU A 140 -9.44 -11.95 7.18
C GLU A 140 -8.56 -12.18 8.41
N GLU A 141 -7.58 -13.09 8.34
CA GLU A 141 -6.61 -13.33 9.42
C GLU A 141 -5.83 -12.06 9.81
N PHE A 142 -5.46 -11.22 8.84
CA PHE A 142 -4.78 -9.95 9.11
C PHE A 142 -5.74 -8.91 9.69
N ARG A 143 -6.96 -8.82 9.14
CA ARG A 143 -8.00 -7.91 9.59
C ARG A 143 -8.36 -8.16 11.05
N ASP A 144 -8.63 -9.42 11.38
CA ASP A 144 -9.08 -9.85 12.71
C ASP A 144 -7.98 -9.65 13.75
N ARG A 145 -6.71 -9.89 13.40
CA ARG A 145 -5.56 -9.66 14.29
C ARG A 145 -5.49 -8.23 14.80
N TYR A 146 -5.84 -7.26 13.95
CA TYR A 146 -5.75 -5.83 14.26
C TYR A 146 -7.11 -5.18 14.58
N GLY A 147 -8.19 -5.96 14.69
CA GLY A 147 -9.53 -5.43 14.99
C GLY A 147 -10.03 -4.42 13.95
N LEU A 148 -9.69 -4.64 12.68
CA LEU A 148 -10.01 -3.74 11.57
C LEU A 148 -11.43 -3.95 11.04
#